data_AF-A0A0G0CDK3-F1
#
_entry.id   AF-A0A0G0CDK3-F1
#
_cell.length_a   1.000
_cell.length_b   1.000
_cell.length_c   1.000
_cell.angle_alpha   90.00
_cell.angle_beta   90.00
_cell.angle_gamma   90.00
#
_symmetry.space_group_name_H-M   'P 1'
#
loop_
_entity.id
_entity.type
_entity.pdbx_description
1 polymer ?
#
loop_
_entity_poly.entity_id
_entity_poly.type
_entity_poly.pdbx_seq_one_letter_code
_entity_poly.pdbx_strand_id
1 'polypeptide(L)'
;MKKIVGIVLVIFAISFLTGCENKQTNSSEKNDSIVSVVQEDKKQETQTIDNAIEKLKVAGFSAGQKNEAYYQMIGAYDGTKININDINVEIYQYNEAQKDAKKNAKETMETADSIIFENNSLLIVVHSKDTEFIDNLKNALK
;
A
#
# COMPACT_ATOMS: atom_id res chain seq x y z
N MET A 1 5.18 -38.35 -34.31
CA MET A 1 4.40 -37.37 -35.10
C MET A 1 3.03 -37.96 -35.41
N LYS A 2 1.98 -37.52 -34.71
CA LYS A 2 0.59 -37.76 -35.11
C LYS A 2 -0.20 -36.49 -34.81
N LYS A 3 -0.63 -35.80 -35.87
CA LYS A 3 -1.46 -34.60 -35.85
C LYS A 3 -2.93 -35.02 -35.93
N ILE A 4 -3.75 -34.53 -35.02
CA ILE A 4 -5.22 -34.47 -35.09
C ILE A 4 -5.54 -33.18 -34.31
N VAL A 5 -5.75 -31.99 -34.90
CA VAL A 5 -6.78 -31.50 -35.83
C VAL A 5 -8.21 -31.70 -35.34
N GLY A 6 -8.78 -30.62 -34.80
CA GLY A 6 -10.22 -30.36 -34.67
C GLY A 6 -10.68 -30.16 -33.21
N ILE A 7 -11.56 -29.23 -32.85
CA ILE A 7 -12.43 -28.31 -33.58
C ILE A 7 -12.85 -27.19 -32.60
N VAL A 8 -13.01 -26.00 -33.18
CA VAL A 8 -13.68 -24.79 -32.70
C VAL A 8 -14.87 -25.03 -31.76
N LEU A 9 -14.97 -24.26 -30.67
CA LEU A 9 -16.26 -23.94 -30.05
C LEU A 9 -16.25 -22.56 -29.36
N VAL A 10 -16.70 -21.59 -30.17
CA VAL A 10 -17.68 -20.53 -29.88
C VAL A 10 -17.46 -19.60 -28.67
N ILE A 11 -17.28 -18.34 -29.06
CA ILE A 11 -17.32 -17.08 -28.33
C ILE A 11 -18.62 -16.93 -27.53
N PHE A 12 -18.54 -16.65 -26.23
CA PHE A 12 -19.58 -15.95 -25.49
C PHE A 12 -19.10 -14.53 -25.18
N ALA A 13 -19.47 -13.60 -26.06
CA ALA A 13 -19.46 -12.18 -25.77
C ALA A 13 -20.81 -11.83 -25.15
N ILE A 14 -20.81 -11.37 -23.90
CA ILE A 14 -21.93 -10.59 -23.37
C ILE A 14 -21.35 -9.32 -22.76
N SER A 15 -21.47 -8.25 -23.53
CA SER A 15 -21.24 -6.88 -23.12
C SER A 15 -22.36 -6.46 -22.15
N PHE A 16 -22.01 -6.11 -20.92
CA PHE A 16 -22.88 -5.28 -20.07
C PHE A 16 -22.39 -3.83 -20.14
N LEU A 17 -22.95 -3.08 -21.09
CA LEU A 17 -22.96 -1.63 -21.11
C LEU A 17 -24.33 -1.16 -20.59
N THR A 18 -24.37 -0.64 -19.37
CA THR A 18 -25.35 0.34 -18.85
C THR A 18 -24.67 0.92 -17.60
N GLY A 19 -24.25 2.18 -17.49
CA GLY A 19 -24.81 3.39 -18.07
C GLY A 19 -25.84 3.98 -17.10
N CYS A 20 -25.38 4.75 -16.11
CA CYS A 20 -26.18 5.76 -15.40
C CYS A 20 -25.25 6.87 -14.90
N GLU A 21 -25.14 7.87 -15.77
CA GLU A 21 -24.79 9.24 -15.48
C GLU A 21 -25.85 9.84 -14.54
N ASN A 22 -25.45 10.43 -13.41
CA ASN A 22 -26.33 11.35 -12.69
C ASN A 22 -25.55 12.61 -12.33
N LYS A 23 -25.64 13.59 -13.23
CA LYS A 23 -25.20 14.96 -13.06
C LYS A 23 -26.37 15.71 -12.43
N GLN A 24 -26.27 16.04 -11.14
CA GLN A 24 -27.17 17.01 -10.52
C GLN A 24 -26.33 18.20 -10.06
N THR A 25 -26.50 19.31 -10.76
CA THR A 25 -26.00 20.64 -10.40
C THR A 25 -27.21 21.54 -10.24
N ASN A 26 -27.34 22.17 -9.07
CA ASN A 26 -27.91 23.49 -8.77
C ASN A 26 -28.06 23.57 -7.25
N SER A 27 -27.12 24.22 -6.54
CA SER A 27 -27.03 25.67 -6.29
C SER A 27 -28.04 26.14 -5.23
N SER A 28 -27.54 26.49 -4.05
CA SER A 28 -27.80 27.78 -3.39
C SER A 28 -27.05 27.86 -2.06
N GLU A 29 -26.36 28.98 -1.87
CA GLU A 29 -25.66 29.40 -0.67
C GLU A 29 -26.56 29.39 0.57
N LYS A 30 -25.98 28.99 1.71
CA LYS A 30 -26.14 29.76 2.95
C LYS A 30 -24.91 29.58 3.85
N ASN A 31 -24.23 30.70 4.06
CA ASN A 31 -23.29 30.93 5.15
C ASN A 31 -23.93 30.50 6.48
N ASP A 32 -23.27 29.59 7.20
CA ASP A 32 -23.11 29.78 8.63
C ASP A 32 -21.80 29.14 9.07
N SER A 33 -20.88 29.99 9.52
CA SER A 33 -19.64 29.62 10.17
C SER A 33 -19.95 28.86 11.45
N ILE A 34 -19.96 27.54 11.38
CA ILE A 34 -19.70 26.69 12.53
C ILE A 34 -18.27 26.21 12.37
N VAL A 35 -17.37 26.90 13.07
CA VAL A 35 -16.06 26.37 13.43
C VAL A 35 -16.34 25.15 14.32
N SER A 36 -16.56 24.00 13.69
CA SER A 36 -16.37 22.72 14.35
C SER A 36 -14.88 22.59 14.56
N VAL A 37 -14.44 23.07 15.73
CA VAL A 37 -13.26 22.50 16.38
C VAL A 37 -13.58 21.03 16.58
N VAL A 38 -13.24 20.23 15.56
CA VAL A 38 -13.16 18.78 15.72
C VAL A 38 -12.04 18.60 16.71
N GLN A 39 -12.44 18.36 17.96
CA GLN A 39 -11.62 17.73 18.97
C GLN A 39 -10.84 16.61 18.28
N GLU A 40 -9.52 16.75 18.25
CA GLU A 40 -8.60 15.66 17.93
C GLU A 40 -8.79 14.58 19.01
N ASP A 41 -9.81 13.75 18.83
CA ASP A 41 -9.70 12.38 19.22
C ASP A 41 -8.50 11.85 18.42
N LYS A 42 -7.35 11.73 19.10
CA LYS A 42 -6.19 10.96 18.64
C LYS A 42 -6.61 9.49 18.54
N LYS A 43 -7.50 9.20 17.59
CA LYS A 43 -7.67 7.88 17.04
C LYS A 43 -6.34 7.62 16.36
N GLN A 44 -5.57 6.70 16.92
CA GLN A 44 -4.32 6.22 16.32
C GLN A 44 -4.63 5.90 14.86
N GLU A 45 -4.26 6.79 13.94
CA GLU A 45 -4.60 6.64 12.54
C GLU A 45 -3.86 5.39 12.08
N THR A 46 -4.61 4.34 11.72
CA THR A 46 -4.00 3.10 11.26
C THR A 46 -3.27 3.43 9.97
N GLN A 47 -1.94 3.48 10.04
CA GLN A 47 -1.12 3.90 8.92
C GLN A 47 -1.23 2.85 7.81
N THR A 48 -1.88 3.24 6.71
CA THR A 48 -2.03 2.40 5.53
C THR A 48 -0.78 2.45 4.65
N ILE A 49 -0.59 1.43 3.81
CA ILE A 49 0.47 1.43 2.78
C ILE A 49 0.36 2.69 1.91
N ASP A 50 -0.86 3.06 1.50
CA ASP A 50 -1.09 4.24 0.68
C ASP A 50 -0.71 5.54 1.39
N ASN A 51 -1.08 5.69 2.67
CA ASN A 51 -0.69 6.84 3.48
C ASN A 51 0.83 6.89 3.63
N ALA A 52 1.49 5.76 3.90
CA ALA A 52 2.95 5.70 4.00
C ALA A 52 3.63 6.14 2.70
N ILE A 53 3.17 5.66 1.55
CA ILE A 53 3.74 6.05 0.24
C ILE A 53 3.50 7.54 -0.03
N GLU A 54 2.34 8.07 0.35
CA GLU A 54 2.05 9.51 0.20
C GLU A 54 2.96 10.36 1.10
N LYS A 55 3.17 9.98 2.36
CA LYS A 55 4.13 10.63 3.26
C LYS A 55 5.53 10.67 2.65
N LEU A 56 5.97 9.57 2.04
CA LEU A 56 7.28 9.52 1.37
C LEU A 56 7.36 10.50 0.19
N LYS A 57 6.32 10.56 -0.65
CA LYS A 57 6.28 11.53 -1.76
C LYS A 57 6.32 12.97 -1.27
N VAL A 58 5.54 13.29 -0.23
CA VAL A 58 5.53 14.62 0.40
C VAL A 58 6.89 14.98 1.00
N ALA A 59 7.61 13.98 1.53
CA ALA A 59 8.97 14.14 2.04
C ALA A 59 10.04 14.25 0.92
N GLY A 60 9.65 14.25 -0.36
CA GLY A 60 10.53 14.46 -1.50
C GLY A 60 11.13 13.18 -2.09
N PHE A 61 10.67 12.00 -1.67
CA PHE A 61 11.10 10.74 -2.27
C PHE A 61 10.42 10.51 -3.64
N SER A 62 11.19 9.99 -4.60
CA SER A 62 10.66 9.49 -5.86
C SER A 62 10.09 8.10 -5.65
N ALA A 63 8.77 7.97 -5.75
CA ALA A 63 8.07 6.70 -5.58
C ALA A 63 7.58 6.17 -6.93
N GLY A 64 8.11 5.00 -7.31
CA GLY A 64 7.80 4.32 -8.57
C GLY A 64 6.44 3.63 -8.60
N GLN A 65 6.26 2.72 -9.56
CA GLN A 65 5.04 1.92 -9.66
C GLN A 65 4.93 0.92 -8.51
N LYS A 66 3.71 0.74 -8.00
CA LYS A 66 3.38 -0.27 -7.00
C LYS A 66 3.24 -1.62 -7.68
N ASN A 67 3.84 -2.65 -7.08
CA ASN A 67 3.65 -4.04 -7.44
C ASN A 67 3.19 -4.83 -6.22
N GLU A 68 2.44 -5.90 -6.41
CA GLU A 68 1.98 -6.74 -5.31
C GLU A 68 3.17 -7.48 -4.65
N ALA A 69 3.18 -7.55 -3.32
CA ALA A 69 4.12 -8.37 -2.56
C ALA A 69 3.49 -9.73 -2.19
N TYR A 70 4.30 -10.75 -1.90
CA TYR A 70 3.79 -12.05 -1.45
C TYR A 70 3.42 -12.05 0.04
N TYR A 71 2.54 -11.13 0.43
CA TYR A 71 2.23 -10.79 1.83
C TYR A 71 1.55 -11.93 2.61
N GLN A 72 0.81 -12.79 1.92
CA GLN A 72 0.11 -13.93 2.53
C GLN A 72 1.08 -14.95 3.16
N MET A 73 2.29 -15.10 2.59
CA MET A 73 3.29 -16.03 3.09
C MET A 73 3.84 -15.64 4.48
N ILE A 74 3.74 -14.36 4.82
CA ILE A 74 4.24 -13.81 6.08
C ILE A 74 3.09 -13.36 7.01
N GLY A 75 1.86 -13.78 6.71
CA GLY A 75 0.68 -13.52 7.53
C GLY A 75 0.23 -12.05 7.59
N ALA A 76 0.70 -11.21 6.66
CA ALA A 76 0.21 -9.84 6.51
C ALA A 76 -1.18 -9.83 5.85
N TYR A 77 -1.94 -8.74 6.01
CA TYR A 77 -3.23 -8.58 5.33
C TYR A 77 -3.10 -7.94 3.94
N ASP A 78 -2.04 -7.15 3.72
CA ASP A 78 -1.73 -6.48 2.46
C ASP A 78 -0.21 -6.29 2.35
N GLY A 79 0.30 -6.15 1.14
CA GLY A 79 1.70 -5.84 0.90
C GLY A 79 2.00 -5.32 -0.49
N THR A 80 2.87 -4.33 -0.55
CA THR A 80 3.29 -3.64 -1.78
C THR A 80 4.81 -3.60 -1.89
N LYS A 81 5.33 -3.86 -3.09
CA LYS A 81 6.70 -3.59 -3.50
C LYS A 81 6.73 -2.30 -4.31
N ILE A 82 7.68 -1.43 -4.04
CA ILE A 82 7.84 -0.14 -4.72
C ILE A 82 9.30 0.27 -4.76
N ASN A 83 9.72 0.90 -5.86
CA ASN A 83 11.03 1.53 -5.93
C ASN A 83 10.94 2.95 -5.34
N ILE A 84 11.72 3.22 -4.31
CA ILE A 84 11.87 4.54 -3.68
C ILE A 84 13.29 5.01 -3.95
N ASN A 85 13.48 6.07 -4.75
CA ASN A 85 14.80 6.52 -5.20
C ASN A 85 15.67 5.37 -5.75
N ASP A 86 15.09 4.55 -6.63
CA ASP A 86 15.73 3.36 -7.23
C ASP A 86 16.10 2.23 -6.25
N ILE A 87 15.70 2.33 -4.98
CA ILE A 87 15.85 1.28 -3.97
C ILE A 87 14.55 0.50 -3.83
N ASN A 88 14.63 -0.82 -3.87
CA ASN A 88 13.46 -1.69 -3.68
C ASN A 88 13.04 -1.67 -2.19
N VAL A 89 11.79 -1.28 -1.96
CA VAL A 89 11.15 -1.25 -0.65
C VAL A 89 9.90 -2.10 -0.68
N GLU A 90 9.74 -2.98 0.29
CA GLU A 90 8.52 -3.75 0.51
C GLU A 90 7.84 -3.25 1.78
N ILE A 91 6.54 -2.97 1.70
CA ILE A 91 5.73 -2.48 2.81
C ILE A 91 4.62 -3.49 3.02
N TYR A 92 4.54 -4.02 4.23
CA TYR A 92 3.55 -5.02 4.64
C TYR A 92 2.67 -4.46 5.74
N GLN A 93 1.37 -4.68 5.63
CA GLN A 93 0.43 -4.18 6.61
C GLN A 93 -0.22 -5.31 7.40
N TYR A 94 -0.32 -5.08 8.70
CA TYR A 94 -0.84 -6.00 9.70
C TYR A 94 -1.93 -5.31 10.51
N ASN A 95 -2.91 -6.08 10.96
CA ASN A 95 -3.86 -5.66 11.98
C ASN A 95 -3.48 -6.21 13.36
N GLU A 96 -4.20 -5.81 14.40
CA GLU A 96 -3.92 -6.24 15.78
C GLU A 96 -3.99 -7.76 15.97
N ALA A 97 -4.88 -8.46 15.24
CA ALA A 97 -4.98 -9.91 15.31
C ALA A 97 -3.76 -10.63 14.70
N GLN A 98 -2.94 -9.92 13.92
CA GLN A 98 -1.75 -10.44 13.24
C GLN A 98 -0.43 -9.96 13.87
N LYS A 99 -0.47 -9.42 15.10
CA LYS A 99 0.73 -8.90 15.79
C LYS A 99 1.86 -9.94 15.91
N ASP A 100 1.52 -11.19 16.21
CA ASP A 100 2.51 -12.28 16.29
C ASP A 100 3.10 -12.61 14.92
N ALA A 101 2.29 -12.59 13.86
CA ALA A 101 2.76 -12.78 12.49
C ALA A 101 3.73 -11.66 12.08
N LYS A 102 3.42 -10.40 12.43
CA LYS A 102 4.31 -9.25 12.20
C LYS A 102 5.66 -9.43 12.88
N LYS A 103 5.65 -9.84 14.15
CA LYS A 103 6.88 -10.10 14.92
C LYS A 103 7.71 -11.20 14.26
N ASN A 104 7.09 -12.32 13.91
CA ASN A 104 7.77 -13.44 13.26
C ASN A 104 8.32 -13.05 11.88
N ALA A 105 7.58 -12.26 11.10
CA ALA A 105 8.03 -11.76 9.80
C ALA A 105 9.28 -10.91 9.94
N LYS A 106 9.32 -10.00 10.92
CA LYS A 106 10.52 -9.19 11.19
C LYS A 106 11.77 -10.04 11.48
N GLU A 107 11.61 -11.09 12.29
CA GLU A 107 12.71 -11.97 12.68
C GLU A 107 13.18 -12.89 11.53
N THR A 108 12.29 -13.22 10.57
CA THR A 108 12.57 -14.18 9.50
C THR A 108 12.94 -13.55 8.16
N MET A 109 12.54 -12.30 7.93
CA MET A 109 12.82 -11.59 6.68
C MET A 109 14.16 -10.84 6.71
N GLU A 110 14.83 -10.77 7.86
CA GLU A 110 16.12 -10.09 7.97
C GLU A 110 17.17 -10.85 7.16
N THR A 111 17.61 -10.24 6.06
CA THR A 111 18.69 -10.74 5.20
C THR A 111 19.94 -9.89 5.35
N ALA A 112 21.08 -10.40 4.89
CA ALA A 112 22.34 -9.67 4.92
C ALA A 112 22.33 -8.35 4.13
N ASP A 113 21.37 -8.16 3.21
CA ASP A 113 21.28 -7.01 2.31
C ASP A 113 20.01 -6.17 2.53
N SER A 114 19.26 -6.45 3.60
CA SER A 114 18.01 -5.76 3.91
C SER A 114 18.00 -5.23 5.32
N ILE A 115 17.44 -4.04 5.51
CA ILE A 115 17.13 -3.51 6.84
C ILE A 115 15.62 -3.45 7.01
N ILE A 116 15.16 -3.94 8.17
CA ILE A 116 13.74 -4.03 8.50
C ILE A 116 13.43 -3.11 9.67
N PHE A 117 12.37 -2.34 9.54
CA PHE A 117 11.83 -1.57 10.65
C PHE A 117 10.31 -1.57 10.66
N GLU A 118 9.76 -1.20 11.80
CA GLU A 118 8.32 -1.18 12.02
C GLU A 118 7.82 0.23 12.21
N ASN A 119 6.58 0.47 11.78
CA ASN A 119 5.84 1.68 12.08
C ASN A 119 4.36 1.38 12.22
N ASN A 120 3.82 1.44 13.45
CA ASN A 120 2.42 1.12 13.73
C ASN A 120 2.01 -0.26 13.15
N SER A 121 1.04 -0.28 12.24
CA SER A 121 0.55 -1.44 11.51
C SER A 121 1.48 -1.93 10.39
N LEU A 122 2.59 -1.24 10.11
CA LEU A 122 3.47 -1.53 8.98
C LEU A 122 4.77 -2.22 9.41
N LEU A 123 5.22 -3.15 8.57
CA LEU A 123 6.57 -3.68 8.53
C LEU A 123 7.19 -3.26 7.19
N ILE A 124 8.34 -2.60 7.24
CA ILE A 124 9.01 -2.05 6.07
C ILE A 124 10.34 -2.78 5.90
N VAL A 125 10.56 -3.35 4.72
CA VAL A 125 11.79 -4.02 4.32
C VAL A 125 12.46 -3.18 3.25
N VAL A 126 13.67 -2.70 3.53
CA VAL A 126 14.47 -1.91 2.60
C VAL A 126 15.63 -2.76 2.10
N HIS A 127 15.69 -3.05 0.81
CA HIS A 127 16.75 -3.83 0.19
C HIS A 127 17.97 -2.94 -0.15
N SER A 128 18.57 -2.36 0.89
CA SER A 128 19.77 -1.52 0.81
C SER A 128 20.51 -1.50 2.15
N LYS A 129 21.82 -1.21 2.09
CA LYS A 129 22.69 -0.94 3.24
C LYS A 129 22.94 0.54 3.49
N ASP A 130 22.37 1.42 2.66
CA ASP A 130 22.48 2.86 2.81
C ASP A 130 21.71 3.32 4.06
N THR A 131 22.43 3.50 5.16
CA THR A 131 21.85 3.89 6.44
C THR A 131 21.29 5.32 6.42
N GLU A 132 21.87 6.22 5.62
CA GLU A 132 21.37 7.59 5.48
C GLU A 132 20.00 7.59 4.79
N PHE A 133 19.87 6.85 3.68
CA PHE A 133 18.59 6.64 3.02
C PHE A 133 17.55 6.06 3.98
N ILE A 134 17.91 5.03 4.74
CA ILE A 134 17.00 4.35 5.66
C ILE A 134 16.55 5.27 6.80
N ASP A 135 17.46 6.07 7.36
CA ASP A 135 17.10 6.99 8.44
C ASP A 135 16.22 8.13 7.94
N ASN A 136 16.47 8.64 6.72
CA ASN A 136 15.56 9.58 6.06
C ASN A 136 14.18 8.96 5.81
N LEU A 137 14.13 7.70 5.36
CA LEU A 137 12.88 6.96 5.13
C LEU A 137 12.09 6.79 6.44
N LYS A 138 12.76 6.38 7.52
CA LYS A 138 12.15 6.26 8.86
C LYS A 138 11.61 7.60 9.32
N ASN A 139 12.37 8.68 9.16
CA ASN A 139 11.97 10.02 9.59
C ASN A 139 10.73 10.51 8.86
N ALA A 140 10.63 10.27 7.55
CA ALA A 140 9.46 10.63 6.75
C ALA A 140 8.20 9.84 7.13
N LEU A 141 8.35 8.61 7.63
CA LEU A 141 7.23 7.75 7.97
C LEU A 141 6.67 7.95 9.38
N LYS A 142 7.39 8.64 10.27
CA LYS A 142 6.99 8.91 11.67
C LYS A 142 5.60 9.53 11.81
#